data_AF-J0PP44-F1
#
_entry.id   AF-J0PP44-F1
#
_cell.length_a   1.000
_cell.length_b   1.000
_cell.length_c   1.000
_cell.angle_alpha   90.00
_cell.angle_beta   90.00
_cell.angle_gamma   90.00
#
_symmetry.space_group_name_H-M   'P 1'
#
loop_
_entity.id
_entity.type
_entity.pdbx_description
1 polymer ?
#
loop_
_entity_poly.entity_id
_entity_poly.type
_entity_poly.pdbx_seq_one_letter_code
_entity_poly.pdbx_strand_id
1 'polypeptide(L)'
;MNAQELIKKSALIEKVLKEQGLQERAKPFMSNNAVVKTEELEKTLKEMQAEDRDLKVGIIGRVKAGKSSLLNALIFEGVEVLPKAATPMTASLTILKYAKTLSAEVEFYSPKDIAELKNEHERYVREFNRIVDEEVKKQKEKQSLSNRDKEGLKNLGNMLGRNKNPEAAPKENILSDEEIVKRAERIAKDKLKGDERLVSSHDQYEKIKKSGLLNTENLDLRIQANSLQELNQKLLQFVGADGKYMPYTKAVRISLNNPNLKDLEVIDTPGVNDPIASRE
;
A
#
# COMPACT_ATOMS: atom_id res chain seq x y z
N MET A 1 -30.23 -31.79 9.86
CA MET A 1 -29.48 -33.03 9.59
C MET A 1 -28.04 -32.63 9.27
N ASN A 2 -27.06 -33.16 10.00
CA ASN A 2 -25.64 -32.77 9.84
C ASN A 2 -25.04 -33.40 8.56
N ALA A 3 -24.11 -32.73 7.87
CA ALA A 3 -23.42 -33.25 6.68
C ALA A 3 -22.78 -34.64 6.93
N GLN A 4 -22.18 -34.85 8.09
CA GLN A 4 -21.63 -36.16 8.48
C GLN A 4 -22.70 -37.24 8.63
N GLU A 5 -23.90 -36.86 9.07
CA GLU A 5 -25.04 -37.77 9.23
C GLU A 5 -25.61 -38.17 7.87
N LEU A 6 -25.66 -37.22 6.92
CA LEU A 6 -26.08 -37.45 5.54
C LEU A 6 -25.10 -38.39 4.80
N ILE A 7 -23.78 -38.17 4.93
CA ILE A 7 -22.75 -39.05 4.36
C ILE A 7 -22.85 -40.46 4.92
N LYS A 8 -23.02 -40.61 6.25
CA LYS A 8 -23.19 -41.92 6.90
C LYS A 8 -24.44 -42.67 6.39
N LYS A 9 -25.56 -41.97 6.20
CA LYS A 9 -26.79 -42.57 5.65
C LYS A 9 -26.60 -42.98 4.18
N SER A 10 -25.94 -42.16 3.36
CA SER A 10 -25.62 -42.49 1.97
C SER A 10 -24.74 -43.75 1.87
N ALA A 11 -23.67 -43.83 2.67
CA ALA A 11 -22.78 -44.98 2.72
C ALA A 11 -23.51 -46.27 3.15
N LEU A 12 -24.42 -46.16 4.11
CA LEU A 12 -25.22 -47.29 4.58
C LEU A 12 -26.15 -47.81 3.47
N ILE A 13 -26.80 -46.92 2.72
CA ILE A 13 -27.68 -47.28 1.60
C ILE A 13 -26.88 -48.00 0.50
N GLU A 14 -25.73 -47.46 0.09
CA GLU A 14 -24.87 -48.11 -0.91
C GLU A 14 -24.39 -49.49 -0.45
N LYS A 15 -24.02 -49.61 0.82
CA LYS A 15 -23.61 -50.89 1.44
C LYS A 15 -24.74 -51.92 1.40
N VAL A 16 -25.95 -51.55 1.83
CA VAL A 16 -27.12 -52.45 1.83
C VAL A 16 -27.50 -52.87 0.41
N LEU A 17 -27.46 -51.95 -0.55
CA LEU A 17 -27.73 -52.27 -1.97
C LEU A 17 -26.72 -53.28 -2.53
N LYS A 18 -25.46 -53.20 -2.12
CA LYS A 18 -24.40 -54.14 -2.51
C LYS A 18 -24.56 -55.50 -1.83
N GLU A 19 -24.78 -55.54 -0.52
CA GLU A 19 -24.93 -56.78 0.26
C GLU A 19 -26.17 -57.59 -0.14
N GLN A 20 -27.25 -56.91 -0.51
CA GLN A 20 -28.50 -57.56 -0.94
C GLN A 20 -28.55 -57.82 -2.45
N GLY A 21 -27.49 -57.49 -3.20
CA GLY A 21 -27.45 -57.68 -4.66
C GLY A 21 -28.50 -56.86 -5.43
N LEU A 22 -28.98 -55.75 -4.86
CA LEU A 22 -30.08 -54.94 -5.41
C LEU A 22 -29.61 -53.83 -6.37
N GLN A 23 -28.32 -53.79 -6.71
CA GLN A 23 -27.69 -52.72 -7.49
C GLN A 23 -28.39 -52.49 -8.84
N GLU A 24 -28.67 -53.54 -9.61
CA GLU A 24 -29.37 -53.43 -10.90
C GLU A 24 -30.82 -52.95 -10.77
N ARG A 25 -31.52 -53.38 -9.71
CA ARG A 25 -32.90 -52.95 -9.44
C ARG A 25 -32.97 -51.51 -8.94
N ALA A 26 -31.92 -51.03 -8.28
CA ALA A 26 -31.83 -49.67 -7.77
C ALA A 26 -31.43 -48.65 -8.85
N LYS A 27 -30.74 -49.07 -9.94
CA LYS A 27 -30.30 -48.17 -11.02
C LYS A 27 -31.39 -47.23 -11.55
N PRO A 28 -32.61 -47.68 -11.90
CA PRO A 28 -33.67 -46.79 -12.38
C PRO A 28 -34.06 -45.73 -11.35
N PHE A 29 -34.12 -46.11 -10.07
CA PHE A 29 -34.45 -45.17 -8.98
C PHE A 29 -33.33 -44.17 -8.73
N MET A 30 -32.07 -44.62 -8.80
CA MET A 30 -30.91 -43.75 -8.68
C MET A 30 -30.86 -42.73 -9.82
N SER A 31 -31.08 -43.16 -11.06
CA SER A 31 -31.13 -42.27 -12.23
C SER A 31 -32.31 -41.28 -12.16
N ASN A 32 -33.51 -41.74 -11.81
CA ASN A 32 -34.71 -40.87 -11.75
C ASN A 32 -34.64 -39.81 -10.66
N ASN A 33 -33.90 -40.07 -9.58
CA ASN A 33 -33.77 -39.14 -8.45
C ASN A 33 -32.39 -38.45 -8.39
N ALA A 34 -31.59 -38.57 -9.45
CA ALA A 34 -30.23 -38.02 -9.53
C ALA A 34 -29.37 -38.36 -8.29
N VAL A 35 -29.48 -39.60 -7.81
CA VAL A 35 -28.73 -40.07 -6.63
C VAL A 35 -27.26 -40.19 -7.02
N VAL A 36 -26.45 -39.28 -6.46
CA VAL A 36 -24.99 -39.30 -6.60
C VAL A 36 -24.37 -40.36 -5.68
N LYS A 37 -23.16 -40.79 -6.01
CA LYS A 37 -22.40 -41.70 -5.14
C LYS A 37 -22.00 -41.00 -3.84
N THR A 38 -21.79 -41.77 -2.78
CA THR A 38 -21.33 -41.22 -1.49
C THR A 38 -20.03 -40.44 -1.62
N GLU A 39 -19.09 -40.89 -2.45
CA GLU A 39 -17.82 -40.20 -2.71
C GLU A 39 -18.04 -38.82 -3.36
N GLU A 40 -18.96 -38.75 -4.32
CA GLU A 40 -19.31 -37.52 -5.03
C GLU A 40 -20.11 -36.57 -4.12
N LEU A 41 -21.03 -37.10 -3.32
CA LEU A 41 -21.73 -36.37 -2.27
C LEU A 41 -20.77 -35.77 -1.24
N GLU A 42 -19.79 -36.55 -0.78
CA GLU A 42 -18.77 -36.07 0.16
C GLU A 42 -17.92 -34.96 -0.45
N LYS A 43 -17.51 -35.12 -1.71
CA LYS A 43 -16.79 -34.09 -2.46
C LYS A 43 -17.61 -32.81 -2.61
N THR A 44 -18.86 -32.91 -3.07
CA THR A 44 -19.76 -31.76 -3.22
C THR A 44 -20.04 -31.08 -1.89
N LEU A 45 -20.27 -31.83 -0.81
CA LEU A 45 -20.49 -31.25 0.52
C LEU A 45 -19.22 -30.55 1.04
N LYS A 46 -18.03 -31.10 0.79
CA LYS A 46 -16.75 -30.45 1.12
C LYS A 46 -16.54 -29.17 0.31
N GLU A 47 -16.83 -29.18 -0.98
CA GLU A 47 -16.78 -28.00 -1.85
C GLU A 47 -17.85 -26.94 -1.46
N MET A 48 -19.01 -27.38 -0.99
CA MET A 48 -20.04 -26.51 -0.44
C MET A 48 -19.68 -25.92 0.92
N GLN A 49 -18.89 -26.66 1.71
CA GLN A 49 -18.33 -26.25 3.00
C GLN A 49 -17.04 -25.45 2.87
N ALA A 50 -16.52 -25.22 1.66
CA ALA A 50 -15.32 -24.41 1.46
C ALA A 50 -15.48 -23.08 2.22
N GLU A 51 -14.63 -22.89 3.23
CA GLU A 51 -14.69 -21.87 4.28
C GLU A 51 -14.50 -20.42 3.78
N ASP A 52 -14.63 -20.19 2.48
CA ASP A 52 -14.18 -18.98 1.78
C ASP A 52 -15.26 -18.41 0.84
N ARG A 53 -16.53 -18.61 1.19
CA ARG A 53 -17.69 -17.99 0.50
C ARG A 53 -18.02 -16.60 1.04
N ASP A 54 -17.11 -15.97 1.77
CA ASP A 54 -17.30 -14.61 2.25
C ASP A 54 -17.50 -13.68 1.05
N LEU A 55 -18.59 -12.90 1.07
CA LEU A 55 -18.80 -11.85 0.09
C LEU A 55 -17.69 -10.81 0.28
N LYS A 56 -16.82 -10.66 -0.72
CA LYS A 56 -15.75 -9.66 -0.68
C LYS A 56 -16.26 -8.31 -1.17
N VAL A 57 -16.21 -7.30 -0.31
CA VAL A 57 -16.61 -5.92 -0.63
C VAL A 57 -15.38 -5.03 -0.56
N GLY A 58 -14.90 -4.60 -1.72
CA GLY A 58 -13.83 -3.63 -1.85
C GLY A 58 -14.35 -2.20 -1.78
N ILE A 59 -13.81 -1.38 -0.87
CA ILE A 59 -14.11 0.06 -0.81
C ILE A 59 -12.98 0.82 -1.50
N ILE A 60 -13.32 1.48 -2.60
CA ILE A 60 -12.39 2.20 -3.46
C ILE A 60 -12.76 3.69 -3.49
N GLY A 61 -11.75 4.56 -3.54
CA GLY A 61 -11.94 6.01 -3.62
C GLY A 61 -10.62 6.76 -3.41
N ARG A 62 -10.58 8.05 -3.74
CA ARG A 62 -9.38 8.89 -3.60
C ARG A 62 -8.93 8.98 -2.13
N VAL A 63 -7.64 9.25 -1.92
CA VAL A 63 -7.08 9.54 -0.58
C VAL A 63 -7.86 10.71 0.03
N LYS A 64 -8.15 10.65 1.34
CA LYS A 64 -8.96 11.64 2.09
C LYS A 64 -10.43 11.78 1.65
N ALA A 65 -10.97 10.84 0.87
CA ALA A 65 -12.40 10.82 0.55
C ALA A 65 -13.32 10.36 1.72
N GLY A 66 -12.74 10.01 2.87
CA GLY A 66 -13.50 9.59 4.06
C GLY A 66 -13.81 8.09 4.16
N LYS A 67 -13.18 7.23 3.34
CA LYS A 67 -13.43 5.77 3.31
C LYS A 67 -13.28 5.10 4.67
N SER A 68 -12.13 5.28 5.33
CA SER A 68 -11.89 4.70 6.66
C SER A 68 -12.78 5.32 7.74
N SER A 69 -13.24 6.57 7.55
CA SER A 69 -14.24 7.19 8.44
C SER A 69 -15.62 6.56 8.26
N LEU A 70 -16.02 6.26 7.02
CA LEU A 70 -17.24 5.52 6.71
C LEU A 70 -17.19 4.09 7.27
N LEU A 71 -16.06 3.40 7.13
CA LEU A 71 -15.86 2.06 7.69
C LEU A 71 -15.93 2.04 9.22
N ASN A 72 -15.29 3.01 9.89
CA ASN A 72 -15.40 3.17 11.35
C ASN A 72 -16.87 3.38 11.78
N ALA A 73 -17.64 4.17 11.03
CA ALA A 73 -19.06 4.37 11.33
C ALA A 73 -19.90 3.09 11.13
N LEU A 74 -19.70 2.38 10.01
CA LEU A 74 -20.54 1.23 9.62
C LEU A 74 -20.20 -0.05 10.38
N ILE A 75 -18.91 -0.33 10.61
CA ILE A 75 -18.44 -1.62 11.14
C ILE A 75 -18.10 -1.53 12.63
N PHE A 76 -17.69 -0.35 13.10
CA PHE A 76 -17.21 -0.17 14.46
C PHE A 76 -18.13 0.72 15.30
N GLU A 77 -19.37 0.96 14.85
CA GLU A 77 -20.37 1.79 15.55
C GLU A 77 -19.83 3.19 15.92
N GLY A 78 -18.92 3.73 15.09
CA GLY A 78 -18.27 5.02 15.31
C GLY A 78 -16.97 4.97 16.13
N VAL A 79 -16.55 3.80 16.63
CA VAL A 79 -15.25 3.63 17.30
C VAL A 79 -14.13 3.71 16.26
N GLU A 80 -13.13 4.54 16.53
CA GLU A 80 -11.99 4.76 15.65
C GLU A 80 -10.97 3.62 15.76
N VAL A 81 -11.30 2.47 15.18
CA VAL A 81 -10.41 1.29 15.17
C VAL A 81 -9.46 1.35 13.99
N LEU A 82 -9.96 1.71 12.82
CA LEU A 82 -9.11 1.96 11.65
C LEU A 82 -8.38 3.30 11.83
N PRO A 83 -7.07 3.38 11.58
CA PRO A 83 -6.34 4.63 11.61
C PRO A 83 -7.00 5.66 10.68
N LYS A 84 -7.38 6.83 11.21
CA LYS A 84 -7.81 7.97 10.40
C LYS A 84 -6.58 8.58 9.72
N ALA A 85 -6.16 7.98 8.63
CA ALA A 85 -5.02 8.43 7.84
C ALA A 85 -5.27 9.84 7.25
N ALA A 86 -4.70 10.88 7.88
CA ALA A 86 -4.59 12.21 7.28
C ALA A 86 -3.36 12.35 6.36
N THR A 87 -2.51 11.34 6.29
CA THR A 87 -1.27 11.31 5.50
C THR A 87 -1.33 10.20 4.44
N PRO A 88 -0.96 10.45 3.17
CA PRO A 88 -1.09 9.48 2.08
C PRO A 88 -0.30 8.16 2.24
N MET A 89 0.60 8.07 3.22
CA MET A 89 1.61 7.02 3.29
C MET A 89 1.35 5.93 4.34
N THR A 90 0.25 5.99 5.08
CA THR A 90 -0.15 4.96 6.07
C THR A 90 -0.63 3.68 5.37
N ALA A 91 -0.48 2.53 6.07
CA ALA A 91 -0.67 1.18 5.55
C ALA A 91 -1.89 0.99 4.65
N SER A 92 -1.70 0.17 3.62
CA SER A 92 -2.38 0.31 2.35
C SER A 92 -3.60 -0.55 2.16
N LEU A 93 -3.63 -1.76 2.72
CA LEU A 93 -4.79 -2.63 2.60
C LEU A 93 -5.22 -3.06 3.99
N THR A 94 -6.44 -2.70 4.40
CA THR A 94 -7.04 -3.25 5.63
C THR A 94 -8.16 -4.20 5.27
N ILE A 95 -7.99 -5.47 5.65
CA ILE A 95 -9.00 -6.51 5.42
C ILE A 95 -9.72 -6.75 6.73
N LEU A 96 -11.05 -6.65 6.73
CA LEU A 96 -11.90 -6.89 7.89
C LEU A 96 -12.69 -8.18 7.68
N LYS A 97 -12.54 -9.11 8.61
CA LYS A 97 -13.14 -10.44 8.57
C LYS A 97 -13.81 -10.76 9.91
N TYR A 98 -14.86 -11.57 9.89
CA TYR A 98 -15.42 -12.13 11.12
C TYR A 98 -14.52 -13.21 11.74
N ALA A 99 -14.34 -13.15 13.06
CA ALA A 99 -13.79 -14.23 13.87
C ALA A 99 -14.34 -14.16 15.30
N LYS A 100 -14.41 -15.31 15.99
CA LYS A 100 -14.84 -15.37 17.40
C LYS A 100 -13.88 -14.63 18.34
N THR A 101 -12.60 -14.59 18.00
CA THR A 101 -11.53 -13.96 18.77
C THR A 101 -11.03 -12.74 18.02
N LEU A 102 -10.80 -11.65 18.75
CA LEU A 102 -10.25 -10.42 18.18
C LEU A 102 -8.74 -10.59 17.92
N SER A 103 -8.34 -10.43 16.67
CA SER A 103 -6.93 -10.52 16.27
C SER A 103 -6.62 -9.68 15.04
N ALA A 104 -5.32 -9.47 14.78
CA ALA A 104 -4.84 -8.97 13.51
C ALA A 104 -3.64 -9.77 13.02
N GLU A 105 -3.46 -9.82 11.71
CA GLU A 105 -2.28 -10.35 11.04
C GLU A 105 -1.68 -9.24 10.19
N VAL A 106 -0.39 -8.97 10.38
CA VAL A 106 0.34 -7.98 9.60
C VAL A 106 1.04 -8.68 8.44
N GLU A 107 0.97 -8.09 7.26
CA GLU A 107 1.73 -8.52 6.09
C GLU A 107 2.83 -7.49 5.83
N PHE A 108 4.07 -7.96 5.77
CA PHE A 108 5.20 -7.14 5.37
C PHE A 108 5.48 -7.24 3.88
N TYR A 109 6.16 -6.22 3.35
CA TYR A 109 6.73 -6.28 2.01
C TYR A 109 7.63 -7.49 1.84
N SER A 110 7.43 -8.22 0.75
CA SER A 110 8.32 -9.30 0.34
C SER A 110 9.67 -8.74 -0.10
N PRO A 111 10.74 -9.57 -0.15
CA PRO A 111 12.02 -9.16 -0.72
C PRO A 111 11.90 -8.61 -2.14
N LYS A 112 10.95 -9.12 -2.92
CA LYS A 112 10.64 -8.62 -4.27
C LYS A 112 10.06 -7.21 -4.23
N ASP A 113 9.08 -6.95 -3.36
CA ASP A 113 8.49 -5.62 -3.20
C ASP A 113 9.57 -4.58 -2.79
N ILE A 114 10.47 -4.97 -1.87
CA ILE A 114 11.58 -4.11 -1.43
C ILE A 114 12.56 -3.85 -2.58
N ALA A 115 12.84 -4.84 -3.42
CA ALA A 115 13.71 -4.67 -4.58
C ALA A 115 13.11 -3.72 -5.62
N GLU A 116 11.80 -3.79 -5.85
CA GLU A 116 11.08 -2.85 -6.73
C GLU A 116 11.15 -1.41 -6.19
N LEU A 117 10.86 -1.22 -4.88
CA LEU A 117 10.99 0.09 -4.22
C LEU A 117 12.43 0.64 -4.32
N LYS A 118 13.43 -0.22 -4.16
CA LYS A 118 14.84 0.15 -4.32
C LYS A 118 15.16 0.62 -5.74
N ASN A 119 14.68 -0.09 -6.75
CA ASN A 119 14.93 0.26 -8.16
C ASN A 119 14.31 1.61 -8.52
N GLU A 120 13.07 1.87 -8.09
CA GLU A 120 12.41 3.16 -8.29
C GLU A 120 13.11 4.28 -7.49
N HIS A 121 13.57 4.01 -6.27
CA HIS A 121 14.39 4.95 -5.50
C HIS A 121 15.67 5.32 -6.25
N GLU A 122 16.41 4.34 -6.78
CA GLU A 122 17.63 4.60 -7.56
C GLU A 122 17.33 5.40 -8.83
N ARG A 123 16.20 5.11 -9.48
CA ARG A 123 15.72 5.87 -10.65
C ARG A 123 15.42 7.33 -10.28
N TYR A 124 14.74 7.57 -9.15
CA TYR A 124 14.50 8.91 -8.64
C TYR A 124 15.81 9.66 -8.40
N VAL A 125 16.78 9.03 -7.72
CA VAL A 125 18.08 9.65 -7.41
C VAL A 125 18.84 10.01 -8.69
N ARG A 126 18.85 9.11 -9.70
CA ARG A 126 19.48 9.39 -11.00
C ARG A 126 18.85 10.59 -11.69
N GLU A 127 17.52 10.63 -11.76
CA GLU A 127 16.81 11.72 -12.45
C GLU A 127 16.91 13.05 -11.68
N PHE A 128 16.86 12.99 -10.35
CA PHE A 128 17.07 14.15 -9.48
C PHE A 128 18.45 14.76 -9.73
N ASN A 129 19.51 13.96 -9.68
CA ASN A 129 20.88 14.43 -9.90
C ASN A 129 21.07 14.98 -11.31
N ARG A 130 20.51 14.31 -12.33
CA ARG A 130 20.54 14.79 -13.72
C ARG A 130 19.95 16.19 -13.86
N ILE A 131 18.77 16.41 -13.27
CA ILE A 131 18.11 17.72 -13.30
C ILE A 131 18.91 18.76 -12.52
N VAL A 132 19.44 18.40 -11.34
CA VAL A 132 20.28 19.30 -10.55
C VAL A 132 21.50 19.75 -11.35
N ASP A 133 22.25 18.81 -11.94
CA ASP A 133 23.45 19.10 -12.71
C ASP A 133 23.17 20.00 -13.93
N GLU A 134 22.09 19.70 -14.66
CA GLU A 134 21.63 20.53 -15.79
C GLU A 134 21.27 21.95 -15.35
N GLU A 135 20.55 22.11 -14.24
CA GLU A 135 20.12 23.43 -13.74
C GLU A 135 21.28 24.21 -13.12
N VAL A 136 22.23 23.55 -12.45
CA VAL A 136 23.48 24.17 -11.97
C VAL A 136 24.30 24.67 -13.14
N LYS A 137 24.51 23.84 -14.19
CA LYS A 137 25.24 24.24 -15.39
C LYS A 137 24.60 25.44 -16.07
N LYS A 138 23.28 25.42 -16.28
CA LYS A 138 22.52 26.56 -16.86
C LYS A 138 22.68 27.84 -16.03
N GLN A 139 22.65 27.74 -14.69
CA GLN A 139 22.80 28.92 -13.83
C GLN A 139 24.22 29.47 -13.85
N LYS A 140 25.25 28.62 -13.81
CA LYS A 140 26.66 29.04 -13.93
C LYS A 140 26.96 29.66 -15.29
N GLU A 141 26.42 29.09 -16.38
CA GLU A 141 26.54 29.67 -17.73
C GLU A 141 25.89 31.07 -17.80
N LYS A 142 24.68 31.24 -17.28
CA LYS A 142 24.00 32.55 -17.22
C LYS A 142 24.79 33.60 -16.45
N GLN A 143 25.35 33.22 -15.29
CA GLN A 143 26.21 34.12 -14.53
C GLN A 143 27.49 34.47 -15.30
N SER A 144 28.14 33.49 -15.94
CA SER A 144 29.37 33.74 -16.73
C SER A 144 29.15 34.67 -17.93
N LEU A 145 28.02 34.54 -18.64
CA LEU A 145 27.64 35.43 -19.73
C LEU A 145 27.38 36.86 -19.24
N SER A 146 26.63 37.01 -18.13
CA SER A 146 26.37 38.32 -17.53
C SER A 146 27.66 39.03 -17.06
N ASN A 147 28.69 38.28 -16.67
CA ASN A 147 29.99 38.83 -16.28
C ASN A 147 30.81 39.28 -17.50
N ARG A 148 30.77 38.55 -18.62
CA ARG A 148 31.44 38.93 -19.88
C ARG A 148 30.83 40.16 -20.52
N ASP A 149 29.50 40.28 -20.52
CA ASP A 149 28.80 41.47 -21.03
C ASP A 149 29.15 42.73 -20.21
N LYS A 150 29.36 42.58 -18.90
CA LYS A 150 29.84 43.65 -18.01
C LYS A 150 31.28 44.06 -18.28
N GLU A 151 32.20 43.12 -18.50
CA GLU A 151 33.59 43.44 -18.88
C GLU A 151 33.65 44.14 -20.24
N GLY A 152 32.89 43.67 -21.23
CA GLY A 152 32.80 44.30 -22.55
C GLY A 152 32.27 45.73 -22.48
N LEU A 153 31.19 45.97 -21.73
CA LEU A 153 30.59 47.30 -21.59
C LEU A 153 31.44 48.26 -20.75
N LYS A 154 32.14 47.76 -19.72
CA LYS A 154 33.05 48.56 -18.88
C LYS A 154 34.32 48.94 -19.65
N ASN A 155 34.85 48.05 -20.48
CA ASN A 155 35.99 48.35 -21.37
C ASN A 155 35.61 49.36 -22.46
N LEU A 156 34.42 49.25 -23.06
CA LEU A 156 33.92 50.21 -24.04
C LEU A 156 33.64 51.60 -23.42
N GLY A 157 33.10 51.62 -22.19
CA GLY A 157 32.86 52.85 -21.43
C GLY A 157 34.16 53.59 -21.04
N ASN A 158 35.20 52.84 -20.63
CA ASN A 158 36.54 53.39 -20.35
C ASN A 158 37.21 53.95 -21.61
N MET A 159 36.99 53.32 -22.78
CA MET A 159 37.56 53.76 -24.05
C MET A 159 36.88 55.02 -24.63
N LEU A 160 35.62 55.30 -24.24
CA LEU A 160 34.85 56.47 -24.67
C LEU A 160 34.93 57.67 -23.70
N GLY A 161 35.79 57.65 -22.69
CA GLY A 161 36.14 58.82 -21.87
C GLY A 161 34.98 59.50 -21.13
N ARG A 162 33.85 58.81 -20.93
CA ARG A 162 32.67 59.36 -20.23
C ARG A 162 32.69 58.97 -18.76
N ASN A 163 33.25 59.85 -17.93
CA ASN A 163 32.97 59.86 -16.49
C ASN A 163 31.48 60.16 -16.28
N LYS A 164 30.68 59.16 -15.86
CA LYS A 164 29.31 59.38 -15.38
C LYS A 164 29.19 58.92 -13.92
N ASN A 165 28.55 59.78 -13.13
CA ASN A 165 28.26 59.63 -11.70
C ASN A 165 27.56 58.30 -11.35
N PRO A 166 27.72 57.79 -10.11
CA PRO A 166 27.28 56.46 -9.72
C PRO A 166 25.81 56.49 -9.28
N GLU A 167 24.88 56.53 -10.22
CA GLU A 167 23.52 56.05 -9.92
C GLU A 167 23.55 54.52 -9.94
N ALA A 168 23.25 53.94 -8.77
CA ALA A 168 23.37 52.53 -8.48
C ALA A 168 22.59 51.67 -9.50
N ALA A 169 23.32 51.08 -10.45
CA ALA A 169 22.84 49.95 -11.21
C ALA A 169 22.30 48.90 -10.23
N PRO A 170 21.13 48.28 -10.49
CA PRO A 170 20.58 47.27 -9.61
C PRO A 170 21.64 46.18 -9.46
N LYS A 171 22.15 45.97 -8.24
CA LYS A 171 23.04 44.87 -7.91
C LYS A 171 22.23 43.59 -8.12
N GLU A 172 22.29 43.02 -9.32
CA GLU A 172 21.85 41.65 -9.53
C GLU A 172 22.71 40.77 -8.61
N ASN A 173 22.06 40.20 -7.59
CA ASN A 173 22.69 39.33 -6.61
C ASN A 173 23.36 38.15 -7.33
N ILE A 174 24.68 38.15 -7.41
CA ILE A 174 25.47 37.00 -7.81
C ILE A 174 25.22 35.93 -6.74
N LEU A 175 24.47 34.89 -7.11
CA LEU A 175 24.20 33.77 -6.21
C LEU A 175 25.50 33.01 -5.96
N SER A 176 25.76 32.68 -4.70
CA SER A 176 26.84 31.76 -4.31
C SER A 176 26.60 30.36 -4.89
N ASP A 177 27.66 29.56 -5.01
CA ASP A 177 27.58 28.18 -5.50
C ASP A 177 26.59 27.33 -4.68
N GLU A 178 26.52 27.55 -3.36
CA GLU A 178 25.54 26.87 -2.49
C GLU A 178 24.08 27.27 -2.80
N GLU A 179 23.82 28.55 -3.09
CA GLU A 179 22.47 29.02 -3.44
C GLU A 179 22.03 28.52 -4.82
N ILE A 180 22.96 28.41 -5.77
CA ILE A 180 22.71 27.81 -7.09
C ILE A 180 22.27 26.35 -6.93
N VAL A 181 23.00 25.57 -6.11
CA VAL A 181 22.66 24.17 -5.83
C VAL A 181 21.30 24.06 -5.15
N LYS A 182 21.05 24.82 -4.06
CA LYS A 182 19.74 24.81 -3.38
C LYS A 182 18.58 25.16 -4.31
N ARG A 183 18.79 26.09 -5.24
CA ARG A 183 17.79 26.45 -6.24
C ARG A 183 17.57 25.33 -7.25
N ALA A 184 18.64 24.70 -7.74
CA ALA A 184 18.58 23.56 -8.65
C ALA A 184 17.85 22.37 -8.01
N GLU A 185 18.15 22.05 -6.75
CA GLU A 185 17.45 21.02 -5.97
C GLU A 185 15.94 21.30 -5.86
N ARG A 186 15.55 22.56 -5.61
CA ARG A 186 14.13 22.94 -5.54
C ARG A 186 13.43 22.70 -6.88
N ILE A 187 14.07 23.11 -7.98
CA ILE A 187 13.54 22.90 -9.33
C ILE A 187 13.44 21.40 -9.66
N ALA A 188 14.43 20.60 -9.27
CA ALA A 188 14.40 19.15 -9.44
C ALA A 188 13.24 18.51 -8.68
N LYS A 189 13.04 18.87 -7.40
CA LYS A 189 11.86 18.44 -6.62
C LYS A 189 10.56 18.83 -7.30
N ASP A 190 10.45 20.07 -7.77
CA ASP A 190 9.22 20.57 -8.40
C ASP A 190 8.91 19.88 -9.74
N LYS A 191 9.94 19.56 -10.55
CA LYS A 191 9.76 18.79 -11.80
C LYS A 191 9.35 17.34 -11.53
N LEU A 192 9.94 16.72 -10.52
CA LEU A 192 9.67 15.32 -10.17
C LEU A 192 8.32 15.11 -9.48
N LYS A 193 7.70 16.16 -8.90
CA LYS A 193 6.36 16.08 -8.31
C LYS A 193 5.28 15.56 -9.26
N GLY A 194 5.48 15.68 -10.58
CA GLY A 194 4.55 15.14 -11.57
C GLY A 194 4.50 13.62 -11.62
N ASP A 195 5.53 12.93 -11.10
CA ASP A 195 5.58 11.47 -10.98
C ASP A 195 5.39 11.07 -9.50
N GLU A 196 4.13 11.11 -9.06
CA GLU A 196 3.76 10.79 -7.67
C GLU A 196 4.26 9.39 -7.26
N ARG A 197 4.24 8.43 -8.21
CA ARG A 197 4.68 7.05 -8.00
C ARG A 197 6.17 6.96 -7.68
N LEU A 198 6.98 7.62 -8.49
CA LEU A 198 8.42 7.65 -8.31
C LEU A 198 8.81 8.34 -6.99
N VAL A 199 8.20 9.50 -6.70
CA VAL A 199 8.43 10.26 -5.45
C VAL A 199 8.10 9.40 -4.22
N SER A 200 6.99 8.69 -4.25
CA SER A 200 6.54 7.97 -3.05
C SER A 200 7.26 6.65 -2.86
N SER A 201 7.64 5.98 -3.95
CA SER A 201 8.52 4.81 -3.88
C SER A 201 9.89 5.20 -3.30
N HIS A 202 10.44 6.34 -3.73
CA HIS A 202 11.65 6.92 -3.15
C HIS A 202 11.49 7.19 -1.64
N ASP A 203 10.41 7.87 -1.24
CA ASP A 203 10.19 8.24 0.16
C ASP A 203 9.95 7.02 1.05
N GLN A 204 9.24 6.00 0.54
CA GLN A 204 9.03 4.75 1.26
C GLN A 204 10.35 3.99 1.45
N TYR A 205 11.17 3.89 0.41
CA TYR A 205 12.48 3.23 0.50
C TYR A 205 13.44 3.98 1.42
N GLU A 206 13.42 5.31 1.43
CA GLU A 206 14.18 6.13 2.38
C GLU A 206 13.77 5.86 3.84
N LYS A 207 12.46 5.68 4.11
CA LYS A 207 11.99 5.28 5.45
C LYS A 207 12.50 3.88 5.84
N ILE A 208 12.43 2.92 4.92
CA ILE A 208 12.95 1.55 5.11
C ILE A 208 14.45 1.63 5.47
N LYS A 209 15.24 2.34 4.67
CA LYS A 209 16.68 2.52 4.87
C LYS A 209 17.01 3.17 6.21
N LYS A 210 16.27 4.21 6.61
CA LYS A 210 16.46 4.92 7.90
C LYS A 210 16.11 4.08 9.11
N SER A 211 15.17 3.14 8.97
CA SER A 211 14.70 2.31 10.09
C SER A 211 15.76 1.33 10.61
N GLY A 212 16.75 0.95 9.78
CA GLY A 212 17.82 0.02 10.15
C GLY A 212 17.36 -1.40 10.47
N LEU A 213 16.11 -1.77 10.18
CA LEU A 213 15.56 -3.10 10.43
C LEU A 213 16.03 -4.07 9.33
N LEU A 214 16.97 -4.95 9.68
CA LEU A 214 17.58 -5.88 8.72
C LEU A 214 16.91 -7.25 8.66
N ASN A 215 16.11 -7.63 9.67
CA ASN A 215 15.47 -8.96 9.73
C ASN A 215 14.05 -8.87 10.27
N THR A 216 13.07 -9.03 9.39
CA THR A 216 11.64 -9.13 9.75
C THR A 216 11.09 -10.55 9.70
N GLU A 217 11.88 -11.54 9.25
CA GLU A 217 11.43 -12.91 8.96
C GLU A 217 10.99 -13.71 10.20
N ASN A 218 11.51 -13.39 11.39
CA ASN A 218 11.21 -14.09 12.64
C ASN A 218 10.20 -13.37 13.54
N LEU A 219 9.57 -12.28 13.06
CA LEU A 219 8.55 -11.58 13.84
C LEU A 219 7.23 -12.35 13.76
N ASP A 220 6.62 -12.58 14.93
CA ASP A 220 5.23 -12.99 14.97
C ASP A 220 4.37 -11.79 14.56
N LEU A 221 3.77 -11.89 13.37
CA LEU A 221 2.91 -10.86 12.80
C LEU A 221 1.45 -11.02 13.25
N ARG A 222 1.17 -12.02 14.10
CA ARG A 222 -0.16 -12.24 14.67
C ARG A 222 -0.28 -11.51 16.00
N ILE A 223 -1.29 -10.66 16.05
CA ILE A 223 -1.62 -9.83 17.19
C ILE A 223 -2.93 -10.35 17.76
N GLN A 224 -2.94 -10.82 19.00
CA GLN A 224 -4.17 -11.09 19.74
C GLN A 224 -4.49 -9.92 20.66
N ALA A 225 -5.78 -9.65 20.85
CA ALA A 225 -6.26 -8.60 21.75
C ALA A 225 -7.58 -9.01 22.40
N ASN A 226 -7.82 -8.53 23.61
CA ASN A 226 -9.07 -8.77 24.34
C ASN A 226 -10.09 -7.62 24.15
N SER A 227 -9.65 -6.49 23.59
CA SER A 227 -10.47 -5.31 23.31
C SER A 227 -10.00 -4.58 22.06
N LEU A 228 -10.90 -3.80 21.43
CA LEU A 228 -10.57 -2.97 20.27
C LEU A 228 -9.50 -1.92 20.60
N GLN A 229 -9.51 -1.38 21.83
CA GLN A 229 -8.52 -0.43 22.31
C GLN A 229 -7.14 -1.07 22.40
N GLU A 230 -7.04 -2.27 22.97
CA GLU A 230 -5.79 -3.03 23.04
C GLU A 230 -5.26 -3.36 21.63
N LEU A 231 -6.14 -3.77 20.72
CA LEU A 231 -5.78 -4.05 19.34
C LEU A 231 -5.21 -2.80 18.65
N ASN A 232 -5.87 -1.65 18.78
CA ASN A 232 -5.42 -0.39 18.20
C ASN A 232 -4.02 -0.02 18.73
N GLN A 233 -3.83 -0.06 20.05
CA GLN A 233 -2.52 0.21 20.67
C GLN A 233 -1.41 -0.69 20.12
N LYS A 234 -1.68 -2.00 19.95
CA LYS A 234 -0.71 -2.94 19.36
C LYS A 234 -0.47 -2.69 17.88
N LEU A 235 -1.47 -2.21 17.14
CA LEU A 235 -1.36 -1.90 15.72
C LEU A 235 -0.56 -0.63 15.44
N LEU A 236 -0.52 0.35 16.35
CA LEU A 236 0.19 1.62 16.16
C LEU A 236 1.65 1.46 15.72
N GLN A 237 2.35 0.41 16.17
CA GLN A 237 3.73 0.14 15.75
C GLN A 237 3.87 -0.28 14.27
N PHE A 238 2.78 -0.74 13.65
CA PHE A 238 2.73 -1.23 12.26
C PHE A 238 2.04 -0.24 11.31
N VAL A 239 1.02 0.49 11.79
CA VAL A 239 0.24 1.40 10.94
C VAL A 239 0.33 2.87 11.33
N GLY A 240 0.90 3.17 12.49
CA GLY A 240 1.09 4.55 12.97
C GLY A 240 2.22 5.27 12.22
N ALA A 241 2.12 6.59 12.13
CA ALA A 241 3.09 7.43 11.40
C ALA A 241 4.53 7.24 11.90
N ASP A 242 4.70 7.09 13.22
CA ASP A 242 5.99 6.84 13.90
C ASP A 242 6.18 5.36 14.27
N GLY A 243 5.38 4.46 13.69
CA GLY A 243 5.43 3.04 13.97
C GLY A 243 6.75 2.41 13.52
N LYS A 244 7.41 1.69 14.43
CA LYS A 244 8.70 1.01 14.18
C LYS A 244 8.69 0.14 12.93
N TYR A 245 7.60 -0.59 12.69
CA TYR A 245 7.45 -1.56 11.60
C TYR A 245 6.66 -1.00 10.41
N MET A 246 6.15 0.23 10.51
CA MET A 246 5.36 0.86 9.46
C MET A 246 6.06 0.93 8.10
N PRO A 247 7.38 1.23 8.02
CA PRO A 247 8.07 1.24 6.72
C PRO A 247 8.03 -0.11 5.97
N TYR A 248 7.85 -1.22 6.68
CA TYR A 248 7.79 -2.57 6.10
C TYR A 248 6.38 -3.10 5.96
N THR A 249 5.39 -2.44 6.55
CA THR A 249 4.01 -2.93 6.60
C THR A 249 3.31 -2.66 5.27
N LYS A 250 2.89 -3.74 4.61
CA LYS A 250 2.14 -3.73 3.34
C LYS A 250 0.64 -3.72 3.60
N ALA A 251 0.16 -4.65 4.42
CA ALA A 251 -1.25 -4.83 4.71
C ALA A 251 -1.49 -5.26 6.17
N VAL A 252 -2.72 -5.08 6.63
CA VAL A 252 -3.17 -5.59 7.93
C VAL A 252 -4.52 -6.27 7.73
N ARG A 253 -4.63 -7.54 8.16
CA ARG A 253 -5.89 -8.26 8.23
C ARG A 253 -6.39 -8.20 9.66
N ILE A 254 -7.56 -7.64 9.90
CA ILE A 254 -8.18 -7.55 11.21
C ILE A 254 -9.37 -8.51 11.25
N SER A 255 -9.34 -9.39 12.24
CA SER A 255 -10.39 -10.35 12.53
C SER A 255 -11.18 -9.88 13.75
N LEU A 256 -12.48 -9.63 13.58
CA LEU A 256 -13.35 -9.00 14.57
C LEU A 256 -14.49 -9.94 14.96
N ASN A 257 -14.85 -9.93 16.24
CA ASN A 257 -16.09 -10.55 16.71
C ASN A 257 -17.29 -9.63 16.46
N ASN A 258 -17.54 -9.32 15.20
CA ASN A 258 -18.69 -8.54 14.76
C ASN A 258 -19.61 -9.42 13.87
N PRO A 259 -20.82 -9.78 14.35
CA PRO A 259 -21.78 -10.55 13.56
C PRO A 259 -22.17 -9.93 12.21
N ASN A 260 -22.03 -8.61 12.04
CA ASN A 260 -22.31 -7.93 10.75
C ASN A 260 -21.28 -8.28 9.67
N LEU A 261 -20.12 -8.85 10.05
CA LEU A 261 -19.11 -9.35 9.13
C LEU A 261 -19.25 -10.86 8.88
N LYS A 262 -20.27 -11.51 9.44
CA LYS A 262 -20.49 -12.93 9.21
C LYS A 262 -20.80 -13.13 7.72
N ASP A 263 -20.02 -13.97 7.07
CA ASP A 263 -20.08 -14.23 5.63
C ASP A 263 -19.70 -13.01 4.75
N LEU A 264 -19.02 -12.00 5.31
CA LEU A 264 -18.60 -10.76 4.63
C LEU A 264 -17.14 -10.42 4.93
N GLU A 265 -16.35 -10.16 3.89
CA GLU A 265 -14.98 -9.66 3.99
C GLU A 265 -14.92 -8.25 3.41
N VAL A 266 -14.57 -7.25 4.23
CA VAL A 266 -14.48 -5.85 3.78
C VAL A 266 -13.02 -5.49 3.55
N ILE A 267 -12.72 -5.00 2.36
CA ILE A 267 -11.36 -4.67 1.94
C ILE A 267 -11.28 -3.14 1.78
N ASP A 268 -10.65 -2.46 2.73
CA ASP A 268 -10.28 -1.05 2.60
C ASP A 268 -9.02 -0.96 1.75
N THR A 269 -9.19 -0.51 0.52
CA THR A 269 -8.08 -0.36 -0.43
C THR A 269 -7.37 0.98 -0.20
N PRO A 270 -6.11 1.10 -0.63
CA PRO A 270 -5.45 2.39 -0.64
C PRO A 270 -6.22 3.37 -1.53
N GLY A 271 -5.88 4.65 -1.48
CA GLY A 271 -6.47 5.59 -2.43
C GLY A 271 -6.27 5.12 -3.88
N VAL A 272 -7.18 5.41 -4.80
CA VAL A 272 -6.98 5.14 -6.25
C VAL A 272 -5.70 5.83 -6.79
N ASN A 273 -5.23 6.86 -6.08
CA ASN A 273 -3.97 7.55 -6.34
C ASN A 273 -2.90 7.16 -5.30
N ASP A 274 -2.92 5.95 -4.73
CA ASP A 274 -1.79 5.50 -3.93
C ASP A 274 -0.60 5.31 -4.87
N PRO A 275 0.47 6.07 -4.66
CA PRO A 275 1.60 6.10 -5.57
C PRO A 275 2.49 4.86 -5.49
N ILE A 276 2.32 3.97 -4.51
CA ILE A 276 3.17 2.80 -4.35
C ILE A 276 2.46 1.58 -4.94
N ALA A 277 3.00 1.01 -6.02
CA ALA A 277 2.35 -0.07 -6.77
C ALA A 277 2.21 -1.38 -5.98
N SER A 278 3.14 -1.69 -5.07
CA SER A 278 3.10 -2.92 -4.25
C SER A 278 1.99 -2.94 -3.19
N ARG A 279 1.15 -1.89 -3.17
CA ARG A 279 0.03 -1.69 -2.25
C ARG A 279 -1.34 -1.88 -2.93
N GLU A 280 -1.38 -2.00 -4.26
CA GLU A 280 -2.55 -2.45 -5.04
C GLU A 280 -2.81 -3.95 -4.83
#